data_AF-A0A9W6WPL8-F1
#
_entry.id   AF-A0A9W6WPL8-F1
#
_cell.length_a   1.000
_cell.length_b   1.000
_cell.length_c   1.000
_cell.angle_alpha   90.00
_cell.angle_beta   90.00
_cell.angle_gamma   90.00
#
_symmetry.space_group_name_H-M   'P 1'
#
loop_
_entity.id
_entity.type
_entity.pdbx_description
1 polymer ?
#
loop_
_entity_poly.entity_id
_entity_poly.type
_entity_poly.pdbx_seq_one_letter_code
_entity_poly.pdbx_strand_id
1 'polypeptide(L)'
;MVNTLPLTSKDMKVRKDWASNMLVRKDAGSVWDSIIFSDEKKGNLDGPDGFQHYWRDLRIAPRHTKRRQAGGGSLMVWVAFSAHGKTPLVVLTRRQNSDDYVFTVSEFLLPFAHLNYGTDFVYQQDNASIHVAKRTMEFFGEQDIQVLDWPSKSPDLNPIEILWSILSRKVYANGRQFDSVHDLKAALFDAWKDIPHALLLSLVESMPRRCVEVLAKNGM
;
A
#
# COMPACT_ATOMS: atom_id res chain seq x y z
N MET A 1 17.94 -11.13 -6.49
CA MET A 1 18.67 -10.25 -5.57
C MET A 1 17.64 -9.48 -4.77
N VAL A 2 17.72 -9.52 -3.44
CA VAL A 2 16.80 -8.77 -2.58
C VAL A 2 17.26 -7.31 -2.62
N ASN A 3 16.54 -6.45 -3.35
CA ASN A 3 16.86 -5.03 -3.52
C ASN A 3 16.48 -4.20 -2.28
N THR A 4 16.82 -4.66 -1.08
CA THR A 4 16.56 -3.92 0.17
C THR A 4 17.85 -3.75 0.94
N LEU A 5 18.25 -2.50 1.15
CA LEU A 5 19.33 -2.15 2.06
C LEU A 5 18.95 -2.56 3.49
N PRO A 6 19.90 -3.07 4.30
CA PRO A 6 19.61 -3.41 5.69
C PRO A 6 19.19 -2.17 6.48
N LEU A 7 18.31 -2.36 7.47
CA LEU A 7 17.93 -1.30 8.41
C LEU A 7 19.16 -0.85 9.22
N THR A 8 19.33 0.46 9.35
CA THR A 8 20.38 1.01 10.21
C THR A 8 19.93 1.00 11.68
N SER A 9 20.87 1.13 12.63
CA SER A 9 20.54 1.26 14.06
C SER A 9 19.62 2.46 14.36
N LYS A 10 19.74 3.53 13.55
CA LYS A 10 18.85 4.68 13.63
C LYS A 10 17.43 4.32 13.17
N ASP A 11 17.31 3.62 12.04
CA ASP A 11 16.01 3.17 11.51
C ASP A 11 15.30 2.25 12.53
N MET A 12 16.02 1.27 13.10
CA MET A 12 15.49 0.35 14.11
C MET A 12 15.02 1.08 15.38
N LYS A 13 15.75 2.10 15.83
CA LYS A 13 15.34 2.90 16.99
C LYS A 13 14.03 3.65 16.70
N VAL A 14 13.94 4.35 15.57
CA VAL A 14 12.73 5.09 15.18
C VAL A 14 11.52 4.16 15.07
N ARG A 15 11.71 2.97 14.50
CA ARG A 15 10.66 1.93 14.41
C ARG A 15 10.16 1.48 15.79
N LYS A 16 11.07 1.25 16.74
CA LYS A 16 10.69 0.89 18.12
C LYS A 16 9.95 2.02 18.83
N ASP A 17 10.48 3.24 18.75
CA ASP A 17 9.89 4.40 19.41
C ASP A 17 8.47 4.63 18.88
N TRP A 18 8.29 4.54 17.55
CA TRP A 18 6.99 4.60 16.91
C TRP A 18 6.05 3.48 17.39
N ALA A 19 6.48 2.22 17.30
CA ALA A 19 5.66 1.07 17.68
C ALA A 19 5.24 1.12 19.16
N SER A 20 6.15 1.52 20.05
CA SER A 20 5.87 1.75 21.46
C SER A 20 4.83 2.84 21.65
N ASN A 21 5.00 3.99 20.99
CA ASN A 21 4.07 5.12 21.09
C ASN A 21 2.67 4.75 20.58
N MET A 22 2.57 3.98 19.49
CA MET A 22 1.30 3.49 18.97
C MET A 22 0.56 2.59 19.97
N LEU A 23 1.29 1.71 20.67
CA LEU A 23 0.69 0.77 21.62
C LEU A 23 0.21 1.43 22.92
N VAL A 24 0.88 2.50 23.37
CA VAL A 24 0.56 3.19 24.64
C VAL A 24 -0.36 4.39 24.46
N ARG A 25 -0.77 4.70 23.23
CA ARG A 25 -1.80 5.72 22.97
C ARG A 25 -3.04 5.39 23.81
N LYS A 26 -3.59 6.39 24.50
CA LYS A 26 -4.66 6.19 25.51
C LYS A 26 -5.93 5.58 24.93
N ASP A 27 -6.08 5.70 23.63
CA ASP A 27 -7.14 5.22 22.76
C ASP A 27 -6.71 3.97 21.95
N ALA A 28 -5.65 3.24 22.34
CA ALA A 28 -5.01 2.14 21.59
C ALA A 28 -5.94 1.02 21.05
N GLY A 29 -7.18 0.92 21.54
CA GLY A 29 -8.21 0.07 20.93
C GLY A 29 -8.92 0.70 19.73
N SER A 30 -9.19 2.02 19.75
CA SER A 30 -9.92 2.76 18.72
C SER A 30 -9.03 3.55 17.74
N VAL A 31 -7.74 3.78 18.05
CA VAL A 31 -6.81 4.53 17.18
C VAL A 31 -6.73 3.92 15.80
N TRP A 32 -6.66 2.60 15.73
CA TRP A 32 -6.43 1.90 14.46
C TRP A 32 -7.64 2.00 13.55
N ASP A 33 -8.84 2.05 14.12
CA ASP A 33 -10.10 2.10 13.38
C ASP A 33 -10.28 3.44 12.65
N SER A 34 -9.70 4.54 13.18
CA SER A 34 -9.71 5.86 12.57
C SER A 34 -8.52 6.16 11.66
N ILE A 35 -7.54 5.24 11.55
CA ILE A 35 -6.43 5.40 10.62
C ILE A 35 -6.82 4.92 9.22
N ILE A 36 -6.58 5.77 8.22
CA ILE A 36 -6.69 5.44 6.80
C ILE A 36 -5.29 5.23 6.23
N PHE A 37 -5.00 4.00 5.81
CA PHE A 37 -3.72 3.61 5.20
C PHE A 37 -3.78 3.76 3.69
N SER A 38 -2.73 4.32 3.10
CA SER A 38 -2.61 4.50 1.64
C SER A 38 -1.24 4.11 1.14
N ASP A 39 -1.17 3.78 -0.15
CA ASP A 39 0.09 3.47 -0.84
C ASP A 39 -0.12 3.42 -2.37
N GLU A 40 0.98 3.55 -3.10
CA GLU A 40 1.06 3.37 -4.54
C GLU A 40 1.70 2.03 -4.91
N LYS A 41 1.14 1.35 -5.92
CA LYS A 41 1.74 0.15 -6.48
C LYS A 41 1.86 0.20 -7.99
N LYS A 42 2.96 -0.34 -8.49
CA LYS A 42 3.16 -0.61 -9.91
C LYS A 42 2.73 -2.04 -10.25
N GLY A 43 1.84 -2.19 -11.23
CA GLY A 43 1.55 -3.45 -11.90
C GLY A 43 2.24 -3.52 -13.25
N ASN A 44 2.83 -4.68 -13.59
CA ASN A 44 3.52 -4.88 -14.87
C ASN A 44 2.81 -5.96 -15.70
N LEU A 45 2.83 -5.82 -17.03
CA LEU A 45 2.23 -6.81 -17.93
C LEU A 45 2.83 -8.22 -17.78
N ASP A 46 4.11 -8.30 -17.43
CA ASP A 46 4.87 -9.55 -17.43
C ASP A 46 4.84 -10.28 -16.06
N GLY A 47 4.10 -9.76 -15.09
CA GLY A 47 3.98 -10.31 -13.74
C GLY A 47 4.50 -9.36 -12.65
N PRO A 48 4.30 -9.72 -11.36
CA PRO A 48 4.74 -8.90 -10.24
C PRO A 48 6.27 -8.92 -10.12
N ASP A 49 6.84 -7.81 -9.65
CA ASP A 49 8.28 -7.68 -9.43
C ASP A 49 8.77 -8.79 -8.49
N GLY A 50 9.80 -9.55 -8.91
CA GLY A 50 10.39 -10.65 -8.12
C GLY A 50 9.90 -12.06 -8.45
N PHE A 51 8.81 -12.24 -9.21
CA PHE A 51 8.32 -13.56 -9.65
C PHE A 51 8.75 -13.92 -11.09
N GLN A 52 9.99 -13.58 -11.47
CA GLN A 52 10.52 -13.89 -12.81
C GLN A 52 10.83 -15.39 -13.01
N HIS A 53 10.81 -16.19 -11.96
CA HIS A 53 11.13 -17.61 -11.97
C HIS A 53 9.98 -18.41 -11.35
N TYR A 54 9.62 -19.54 -11.98
CA TYR A 54 8.61 -20.46 -11.46
C TYR A 54 9.22 -21.88 -11.35
N TRP A 55 8.77 -22.62 -10.34
CA TRP A 55 9.06 -24.05 -10.22
C TRP A 55 8.22 -24.82 -11.24
N ARG A 56 8.88 -25.56 -12.13
CA ARG A 56 8.24 -26.37 -13.16
C ARG A 56 8.27 -27.84 -12.75
N ASP A 57 7.09 -28.45 -12.60
CA ASP A 57 6.97 -29.90 -12.63
C ASP A 57 7.20 -30.38 -14.08
N LEU A 58 8.25 -31.17 -14.30
CA LEU A 58 8.65 -31.66 -15.63
C LEU A 58 7.63 -32.64 -16.24
N ARG A 59 6.72 -33.18 -15.43
CA ARG A 59 5.66 -34.11 -15.87
C ARG A 59 4.47 -33.39 -16.50
N ILE A 60 4.38 -32.06 -16.35
CA ILE A 60 3.32 -31.24 -16.92
C ILE A 60 3.84 -30.57 -18.20
N ALA A 61 2.99 -30.52 -19.23
CA ALA A 61 3.31 -29.85 -20.48
C ALA A 61 3.81 -28.41 -20.21
N PRO A 62 4.90 -27.97 -20.85
CA PRO A 62 5.48 -26.67 -20.59
C PRO A 62 4.45 -25.56 -20.86
N ARG A 63 4.37 -24.58 -19.96
CA ARG A 63 3.67 -23.33 -20.26
C ARG A 63 4.43 -22.63 -21.39
N HIS A 64 3.76 -22.37 -22.51
CA HIS A 64 4.30 -21.53 -23.57
C HIS A 64 4.21 -20.06 -23.14
N THR A 65 5.22 -19.58 -22.42
CA THR A 65 5.33 -18.17 -22.03
C THR A 65 6.22 -17.42 -23.03
N LYS A 66 5.75 -16.29 -23.58
CA LYS A 66 6.60 -15.37 -24.36
C LYS A 66 7.21 -14.33 -23.42
N ARG A 67 8.52 -14.16 -23.45
CA ARG A 67 9.20 -13.02 -22.80
C ARG A 67 9.29 -11.87 -23.80
N ARG A 68 8.69 -10.72 -23.50
CA ARG A 68 8.83 -9.51 -24.34
C ARG A 68 10.28 -9.00 -24.29
N GLN A 69 10.84 -8.69 -25.46
CA GLN A 69 12.22 -8.23 -25.62
C GLN A 69 12.36 -6.71 -25.42
N ALA A 70 11.26 -5.95 -25.50
CA ALA A 70 11.19 -4.51 -25.19
C ALA A 70 9.74 -4.08 -24.85
N GLY A 71 9.58 -3.06 -23.99
CA GLY A 71 8.31 -2.36 -23.80
C GLY A 71 7.26 -3.06 -22.93
N GLY A 72 7.65 -3.61 -21.78
CA GLY A 72 6.70 -4.09 -20.78
C GLY A 72 5.88 -2.91 -20.25
N GLY A 73 4.62 -2.81 -20.68
CA GLY A 73 3.69 -1.82 -20.15
C GLY A 73 3.55 -1.96 -18.65
N SER A 74 3.29 -0.85 -17.98
CA SER A 74 3.01 -0.86 -16.55
C SER A 74 1.96 0.18 -16.21
N LEU A 75 1.29 -0.05 -15.10
CA LEU A 75 0.28 0.82 -14.54
C LEU A 75 0.69 1.15 -13.12
N MET A 76 0.72 2.42 -12.75
CA MET A 76 0.81 2.83 -11.36
C MET A 76 -0.59 3.10 -10.84
N VAL A 77 -0.91 2.57 -9.66
CA VAL A 77 -2.21 2.70 -9.03
C VAL A 77 -2.05 3.18 -7.60
N TRP A 78 -3.05 3.90 -7.12
CA TRP A 78 -3.16 4.33 -5.72
C TRP A 78 -4.47 3.81 -5.14
N VAL A 79 -4.42 3.41 -3.89
CA VAL A 79 -5.59 3.04 -3.08
C VAL A 79 -5.38 3.49 -1.65
N ALA A 80 -6.49 3.67 -0.93
CA ALA A 80 -6.48 3.74 0.52
C ALA A 80 -7.56 2.83 1.11
N PHE A 81 -7.37 2.42 2.36
CA PHE A 81 -8.34 1.65 3.12
C PHE A 81 -8.24 1.90 4.62
N SER A 82 -9.30 1.54 5.32
CA SER A 82 -9.39 1.59 6.77
C SER A 82 -10.29 0.45 7.27
N ALA A 83 -10.57 0.43 8.58
CA ALA A 83 -11.51 -0.53 9.16
C ALA A 83 -12.92 -0.43 8.54
N HIS A 84 -13.31 0.76 8.07
CA HIS A 84 -14.65 1.04 7.57
C HIS A 84 -14.82 0.80 6.06
N GLY A 85 -13.74 0.59 5.32
CA GLY A 85 -13.83 0.30 3.90
C GLY A 85 -12.58 0.66 3.13
N LYS A 86 -12.75 0.88 1.84
CA LYS A 86 -11.65 1.17 0.91
C LYS A 86 -12.09 2.17 -0.16
N THR A 87 -11.14 2.98 -0.63
CA THR A 87 -11.37 3.91 -1.73
C THR A 87 -11.59 3.16 -3.04
N PRO A 88 -12.03 3.85 -4.11
CA PRO A 88 -11.81 3.38 -5.47
C PRO A 88 -10.31 3.14 -5.74
N LEU A 89 -10.03 2.27 -6.71
CA LEU A 89 -8.67 2.13 -7.23
C LEU A 89 -8.42 3.23 -8.26
N VAL A 90 -7.42 4.06 -7.99
CA VAL A 90 -7.07 5.23 -8.80
C VAL A 90 -5.89 4.86 -9.69
N VAL A 91 -6.01 5.20 -10.98
CA VAL A 91 -4.89 5.04 -11.92
C VAL A 91 -4.08 6.33 -11.95
N LEU A 92 -2.82 6.23 -11.56
CA LEU A 92 -1.88 7.34 -11.59
C LEU A 92 -1.24 7.40 -12.97
N THR A 93 -1.64 8.39 -13.76
CA THR A 93 -1.06 8.59 -15.09
C THR A 93 0.19 9.45 -15.00
N ARG A 94 1.25 9.03 -15.71
CA ARG A 94 2.52 9.77 -15.78
C ARG A 94 3.28 9.80 -14.45
N ARG A 95 4.47 10.39 -14.48
CA ARG A 95 5.26 10.64 -13.29
C ARG A 95 4.51 11.63 -12.38
N GLN A 96 4.30 11.23 -11.14
CA GLN A 96 3.59 12.03 -10.15
C GLN A 96 4.49 13.13 -9.59
N ASN A 97 3.90 14.32 -9.39
CA ASN A 97 4.45 15.38 -8.55
C ASN A 97 3.54 15.63 -7.33
N SER A 98 3.87 16.64 -6.54
CA SER A 98 3.09 16.99 -5.34
C SER A 98 1.66 17.45 -5.64
N ASP A 99 1.43 18.16 -6.74
CA ASP A 99 0.08 18.63 -7.11
C ASP A 99 -0.80 17.46 -7.60
N ASP A 100 -0.24 16.51 -8.35
CA ASP A 100 -0.96 15.28 -8.73
C ASP A 100 -1.35 14.44 -7.49
N TYR A 101 -0.46 14.41 -6.49
CA TYR A 101 -0.73 13.74 -5.23
C TYR A 101 -1.81 14.45 -4.41
N VAL A 102 -1.73 15.77 -4.27
CA VAL A 102 -2.77 16.60 -3.63
C VAL A 102 -4.12 16.38 -4.31
N PHE A 103 -4.16 16.35 -5.65
CA PHE A 103 -5.37 16.03 -6.39
C PHE A 103 -5.91 14.64 -6.03
N THR A 104 -5.05 13.62 -5.98
CA THR A 104 -5.44 12.26 -5.64
C THR A 104 -6.04 12.18 -4.22
N VAL A 105 -5.41 12.84 -3.24
CA VAL A 105 -5.92 12.90 -1.88
C VAL A 105 -7.26 13.66 -1.84
N SER A 106 -7.34 14.82 -2.47
CA SER A 106 -8.54 15.67 -2.50
C SER A 106 -9.74 14.93 -3.10
N GLU A 107 -9.56 14.28 -4.24
CA GLU A 107 -10.68 13.69 -5.00
C GLU A 107 -11.08 12.31 -4.52
N PHE A 108 -10.17 11.54 -3.92
CA PHE A 108 -10.42 10.13 -3.60
C PHE A 108 -10.29 9.79 -2.12
N LEU A 109 -9.35 10.41 -1.39
CA LEU A 109 -9.23 10.18 0.05
C LEU A 109 -10.31 10.96 0.81
N LEU A 110 -10.40 12.27 0.62
CA LEU A 110 -11.26 13.13 1.43
C LEU A 110 -12.75 12.74 1.36
N PRO A 111 -13.34 12.45 0.18
CA PRO A 111 -14.73 12.00 0.13
C PRO A 111 -14.95 10.68 0.88
N PHE A 112 -13.99 9.75 0.80
CA PHE A 112 -14.03 8.50 1.54
C PHE A 112 -13.90 8.74 3.04
N ALA A 113 -12.96 9.58 3.46
CA ALA A 113 -12.73 9.91 4.87
C ALA A 113 -13.96 10.58 5.49
N HIS A 114 -14.48 11.63 4.85
CA HIS A 114 -15.65 12.37 5.33
C HIS A 114 -16.90 11.50 5.41
N LEU A 115 -17.10 10.59 4.45
CA LEU A 115 -18.25 9.68 4.46
C LEU A 115 -18.23 8.72 5.65
N ASN A 116 -17.05 8.25 6.07
CA ASN A 116 -16.91 7.21 7.09
C ASN A 116 -16.59 7.76 8.49
N TYR A 117 -15.94 8.92 8.57
CA TYR A 117 -15.35 9.45 9.80
C TYR A 117 -15.66 10.93 10.05
N GLY A 118 -16.28 11.64 9.09
CA GLY A 118 -16.30 13.10 9.13
C GLY A 118 -14.88 13.64 9.14
N THR A 119 -14.55 14.47 10.12
CA THR A 119 -13.21 15.05 10.31
C THR A 119 -12.33 14.22 11.26
N ASP A 120 -12.88 13.17 11.89
CA ASP A 120 -12.23 12.43 12.98
C ASP A 120 -11.44 11.23 12.45
N PHE A 121 -10.45 11.49 11.58
CA PHE A 121 -9.58 10.47 11.01
C PHE A 121 -8.12 10.88 11.05
N VAL A 122 -7.25 9.87 10.97
CA VAL A 122 -5.81 10.06 10.83
C VAL A 122 -5.37 9.46 9.50
N TYR A 123 -4.64 10.23 8.69
CA TYR A 123 -4.15 9.76 7.40
C TYR A 123 -2.73 9.23 7.49
N GLN A 124 -2.51 8.00 7.04
CA GLN A 124 -1.19 7.42 6.89
C GLN A 124 -0.74 7.49 5.43
N GLN A 125 0.44 8.08 5.23
CA GLN A 125 1.22 8.06 3.99
C GLN A 125 2.68 7.69 4.32
N ASP A 126 3.46 7.31 3.30
CA ASP A 126 4.91 7.13 3.47
C ASP A 126 5.68 8.46 3.34
N ASN A 127 7.01 8.40 3.48
CA ASN A 127 7.87 9.58 3.42
C ASN A 127 8.44 9.84 2.01
N ALA A 128 7.74 9.46 0.93
CA ALA A 128 8.16 9.79 -0.43
C ALA A 128 8.28 11.31 -0.61
N SER A 129 9.21 11.75 -1.47
CA SER A 129 9.54 13.17 -1.60
C SER A 129 8.35 14.06 -1.98
N ILE A 130 7.36 13.51 -2.71
CA ILE A 130 6.14 14.23 -3.09
C ILE A 130 5.12 14.28 -1.94
N HIS A 131 5.15 13.33 -1.01
CA HIS A 131 4.25 13.25 0.16
C HIS A 131 4.66 14.25 1.25
N VAL A 132 5.97 14.49 1.39
CA VAL A 132 6.53 15.47 2.35
C VAL A 132 6.89 16.81 1.69
N ALA A 133 6.50 17.00 0.42
CA ALA A 133 6.74 18.25 -0.28
C ALA A 133 5.96 19.40 0.38
N LYS A 134 6.51 20.62 0.32
CA LYS A 134 5.88 21.81 0.89
C LYS A 134 4.40 21.94 0.49
N ARG A 135 4.12 21.79 -0.81
CA ARG A 135 2.75 21.88 -1.36
C ARG A 135 1.78 20.88 -0.72
N THR A 136 2.22 19.64 -0.54
CA THR A 136 1.41 18.56 0.05
C THR A 136 1.15 18.81 1.53
N MET A 137 2.18 19.23 2.27
CA MET A 137 2.05 19.54 3.69
C MET A 137 1.19 20.79 3.94
N GLU A 138 1.28 21.81 3.08
CA GLU A 138 0.39 22.98 3.10
C GLU A 138 -1.07 22.58 2.87
N PHE A 139 -1.33 21.73 1.87
CA PHE A 139 -2.67 21.20 1.61
C PHE A 139 -3.23 20.45 2.83
N PHE A 140 -2.43 19.60 3.49
CA PHE A 140 -2.90 18.93 4.72
C PHE A 140 -3.24 19.91 5.83
N GLY A 141 -2.46 20.97 6.01
CA GLY A 141 -2.78 22.03 6.96
C GLY A 141 -4.05 22.81 6.59
N GLU A 142 -4.26 23.10 5.31
CA GLU A 142 -5.46 23.79 4.80
C GLU A 142 -6.74 22.97 4.99
N GLN A 143 -6.64 21.64 4.89
CA GLN A 143 -7.76 20.71 5.05
C GLN A 143 -7.90 20.14 6.46
N ASP A 144 -7.07 20.59 7.41
CA ASP A 144 -6.99 20.08 8.79
C ASP A 144 -6.83 18.55 8.86
N ILE A 145 -6.05 17.99 7.94
CA ILE A 145 -5.78 16.55 7.88
C ILE A 145 -4.67 16.20 8.88
N GLN A 146 -5.01 15.41 9.89
CA GLN A 146 -4.01 14.85 10.79
C GLN A 146 -3.23 13.72 10.09
N VAL A 147 -1.97 13.99 9.75
CA VAL A 147 -1.06 12.98 9.18
C VAL A 147 -0.39 12.17 10.30
N LEU A 148 -0.39 10.84 10.15
CA LEU A 148 0.31 9.94 11.05
C LEU A 148 1.82 10.05 10.83
N ASP A 149 2.57 10.38 11.89
CA ASP A 149 4.02 10.22 11.89
C ASP A 149 4.37 8.78 11.47
N TRP A 150 5.21 8.59 10.46
CA TRP A 150 5.50 7.26 9.92
C TRP A 150 7.00 6.95 9.89
N PRO A 151 7.43 5.77 10.40
CA PRO A 151 8.84 5.39 10.37
C PRO A 151 9.24 5.01 8.94
N SER A 152 10.25 5.69 8.38
CA SER A 152 10.80 5.39 7.06
C SER A 152 11.21 3.91 6.93
N LYS A 153 11.13 3.38 5.69
CA LYS A 153 11.49 1.99 5.35
C LYS A 153 10.76 0.92 6.19
N SER A 154 9.48 1.15 6.48
CA SER A 154 8.67 0.23 7.29
C SER A 154 7.46 -0.34 6.54
N PRO A 155 7.65 -1.02 5.39
CA PRO A 155 6.53 -1.60 4.64
C PRO A 155 5.82 -2.71 5.43
N ASP A 156 6.51 -3.40 6.33
CA ASP A 156 5.94 -4.41 7.23
C ASP A 156 4.92 -3.84 8.21
N LEU A 157 5.09 -2.57 8.59
CA LEU A 157 4.14 -1.84 9.42
C LEU A 157 2.95 -1.31 8.60
N ASN A 158 3.03 -1.21 7.27
CA ASN A 158 1.90 -0.79 6.46
C ASN A 158 1.03 -2.00 6.09
N PRO A 159 -0.21 -2.13 6.61
CA PRO A 159 -1.06 -3.28 6.32
C PRO A 159 -1.48 -3.37 4.85
N ILE A 160 -1.39 -2.28 4.08
CA ILE A 160 -1.70 -2.27 2.64
C ILE A 160 -0.76 -3.15 1.82
N GLU A 161 0.46 -3.40 2.28
CA GLU A 161 1.40 -4.29 1.59
C GLU A 161 0.90 -5.74 1.55
N ILE A 162 0.08 -6.14 2.54
CA ILE A 162 -0.62 -7.42 2.51
C ILE A 162 -1.72 -7.41 1.44
N LEU A 163 -2.47 -6.31 1.30
CA LEU A 163 -3.45 -6.16 0.22
C LEU A 163 -2.77 -6.23 -1.15
N TRP A 164 -1.61 -5.57 -1.34
CA TRP A 164 -0.84 -5.69 -2.57
C TRP A 164 -0.41 -7.13 -2.86
N SER A 165 -0.01 -7.88 -1.83
CA SER A 165 0.33 -9.29 -1.97
C SER A 165 -0.88 -10.14 -2.41
N ILE A 166 -2.05 -9.91 -1.81
CA ILE A 166 -3.31 -10.61 -2.14
C ILE A 166 -3.75 -10.27 -3.56
N LEU A 167 -3.75 -8.99 -3.92
CA LEU A 167 -4.06 -8.51 -5.26
C LEU A 167 -3.13 -9.11 -6.30
N SER A 168 -1.83 -9.08 -6.06
CA SER A 168 -0.84 -9.65 -6.99
C SER A 168 -1.07 -11.14 -7.21
N ARG A 169 -1.34 -11.91 -6.14
CA ARG A 169 -1.66 -13.35 -6.26
C ARG A 169 -2.94 -13.60 -7.05
N LYS A 170 -3.97 -12.77 -6.88
CA LYS A 170 -5.24 -12.90 -7.60
C LYS A 170 -5.10 -12.51 -9.08
N VAL A 171 -4.48 -11.36 -9.35
CA VAL A 171 -4.32 -10.80 -10.71
C VAL A 171 -3.41 -11.67 -11.57
N TYR A 172 -2.28 -12.13 -11.02
CA TYR A 172 -1.29 -12.94 -11.73
C TYR A 172 -1.39 -14.44 -11.42
N ALA A 173 -2.56 -14.89 -10.95
CA ALA A 173 -2.82 -16.29 -10.62
C ALA A 173 -2.41 -17.21 -11.78
N ASN A 174 -1.86 -18.38 -11.46
CA ASN A 174 -1.41 -19.36 -12.46
C ASN A 174 -0.38 -18.81 -13.46
N GLY A 175 0.39 -17.79 -13.09
CA GLY A 175 1.38 -17.18 -13.97
C GLY A 175 0.75 -16.39 -15.12
N ARG A 176 -0.48 -15.88 -14.93
CA ARG A 176 -1.15 -15.03 -15.90
C ARG A 176 -0.29 -13.81 -16.21
N GLN A 177 -0.19 -13.48 -17.48
CA GLN A 177 0.40 -12.25 -18.01
C GLN A 177 -0.66 -11.52 -18.84
N PHE A 178 -0.40 -10.25 -19.14
CA PHE A 178 -1.36 -9.40 -19.84
C PHE A 178 -0.79 -8.92 -21.17
N ASP A 179 -1.59 -8.87 -22.21
CA ASP A 179 -1.17 -8.37 -23.53
C ASP A 179 -1.35 -6.86 -23.68
N SER A 180 -2.19 -6.25 -22.84
CA SER A 180 -2.42 -4.82 -22.83
C SER A 180 -2.53 -4.24 -21.42
N VAL A 181 -2.20 -2.96 -21.26
CA VAL A 181 -2.41 -2.22 -20.00
C VAL A 181 -3.90 -2.12 -19.67
N HIS A 182 -4.77 -2.15 -20.69
CA HIS A 182 -6.21 -2.16 -20.50
C HIS A 182 -6.66 -3.43 -19.77
N ASP A 183 -6.20 -4.61 -20.20
CA ASP A 183 -6.58 -5.88 -19.57
C ASP A 183 -6.02 -6.00 -18.15
N LEU A 184 -4.78 -5.54 -17.94
CA LEU A 184 -4.18 -5.47 -16.61
C LEU A 184 -5.00 -4.54 -15.69
N LYS A 185 -5.39 -3.37 -16.20
CA LYS A 185 -6.25 -2.43 -15.48
C LYS A 185 -7.56 -3.10 -15.09
N ALA A 186 -8.27 -3.71 -16.04
CA ALA A 186 -9.54 -4.38 -15.76
C ALA A 186 -9.40 -5.45 -14.66
N ALA A 187 -8.37 -6.30 -14.75
CA ALA A 187 -8.12 -7.33 -13.74
C ALA A 187 -7.79 -6.76 -12.35
N LEU A 188 -7.05 -5.64 -12.27
CA LEU A 188 -6.78 -4.95 -11.01
C LEU A 188 -8.07 -4.37 -10.40
N PHE A 189 -8.93 -3.76 -11.23
CA PHE A 189 -10.21 -3.22 -10.77
C PHE A 189 -11.13 -4.31 -10.24
N ASP A 190 -11.26 -5.44 -10.95
CA ASP A 190 -12.05 -6.58 -10.50
C ASP A 190 -11.49 -7.18 -9.20
N ALA A 191 -10.18 -7.39 -9.14
CA ALA A 191 -9.52 -7.91 -7.95
C ALA A 191 -9.70 -7.00 -6.73
N TRP A 192 -9.59 -5.67 -6.92
CA TRP A 192 -9.79 -4.67 -5.87
C TRP A 192 -11.25 -4.64 -5.42
N LYS A 193 -12.21 -4.65 -6.35
CA LYS A 193 -13.64 -4.64 -6.05
C LYS A 193 -14.03 -5.80 -5.12
N ASP A 194 -13.48 -6.96 -5.37
CA ASP A 194 -13.79 -8.20 -4.66
C ASP A 194 -13.09 -8.34 -3.28
N ILE A 195 -12.30 -7.36 -2.85
CA ILE A 195 -11.69 -7.41 -1.52
C ILE A 195 -12.80 -7.33 -0.47
N PRO A 196 -12.97 -8.36 0.38
CA PRO A 196 -14.04 -8.36 1.37
C PRO A 196 -13.71 -7.38 2.49
N HIS A 197 -14.74 -6.69 2.99
CA HIS A 197 -14.59 -5.77 4.11
C HIS A 197 -14.01 -6.44 5.36
N ALA A 198 -14.38 -7.69 5.65
CA ALA A 198 -13.83 -8.46 6.78
C ALA A 198 -12.30 -8.63 6.70
N LEU A 199 -11.72 -8.70 5.50
CA LEU A 199 -10.27 -8.73 5.34
C LEU A 199 -9.65 -7.39 5.73
N LEU A 200 -10.23 -6.26 5.30
CA LEU A 200 -9.75 -4.92 5.66
C LEU A 200 -9.72 -4.73 7.17
N LEU A 201 -10.83 -5.07 7.85
CA LEU A 201 -10.93 -5.01 9.30
C LEU A 201 -9.85 -5.88 9.97
N SER A 202 -9.69 -7.13 9.55
CA SER A 202 -8.67 -8.04 10.13
C SER A 202 -7.24 -7.52 9.97
N LEU A 203 -6.96 -6.75 8.92
CA LEU A 203 -5.65 -6.14 8.70
C LEU A 203 -5.41 -4.97 9.65
N VAL A 204 -6.43 -4.15 9.89
CA VAL A 204 -6.36 -3.07 10.89
C VAL A 204 -6.22 -3.64 12.30
N GLU A 205 -7.02 -4.65 12.65
CA GLU A 205 -6.93 -5.37 13.94
C GLU A 205 -5.58 -6.06 14.16
N SER A 206 -4.81 -6.33 13.08
CA SER A 206 -3.47 -6.90 13.18
C SER A 206 -2.40 -5.90 13.65
N MET A 207 -2.68 -4.59 13.59
CA MET A 207 -1.68 -3.53 13.83
C MET A 207 -1.02 -3.55 15.21
N PRO A 208 -1.75 -3.76 16.33
CA PRO A 208 -1.11 -3.92 17.63
C PRO A 208 -0.09 -5.06 17.65
N ARG A 209 -0.42 -6.21 17.04
CA ARG A 209 0.48 -7.37 16.98
C ARG A 209 1.75 -7.06 16.18
N ARG A 210 1.63 -6.35 15.05
CA ARG A 210 2.78 -5.92 14.25
C ARG A 210 3.72 -5.02 15.05
N CYS A 211 3.16 -4.08 15.81
CA CYS A 211 3.96 -3.21 16.70
C CYS A 211 4.70 -4.03 17.77
N VAL A 212 4.02 -5.01 18.39
CA VAL A 212 4.65 -5.92 19.36
C VAL A 212 5.78 -6.73 18.72
N GLU A 213 5.61 -7.21 17.49
CA GLU A 213 6.67 -7.94 16.77
C GLU A 213 7.89 -7.06 16.47
N VAL A 214 7.68 -5.80 16.08
CA VAL A 214 8.78 -4.83 15.88
C VAL A 214 9.55 -4.62 17.19
N LEU A 215 8.86 -4.47 18.31
CA LEU A 215 9.49 -4.32 19.62
C LEU A 215 10.27 -5.59 20.01
N ALA A 216 9.66 -6.77 19.86
CA ALA A 216 10.29 -8.05 20.18
C ALA A 216 11.55 -8.32 19.34
N LYS A 217 11.58 -7.84 18.09
CA LYS A 217 12.73 -7.93 17.19
C LYS A 217 13.68 -6.73 17.27
N ASN A 218 13.57 -5.93 18.33
CA ASN A 218 14.43 -4.77 18.57
C ASN A 218 14.44 -3.71 17.44
N GLY A 219 13.33 -3.59 16.70
CA GLY A 219 13.19 -2.65 15.60
C GLY A 219 13.52 -3.22 14.22
N MET A 220 13.85 -4.51 14.12
CA MET A 220 14.01 -5.22 12.84
C MET A 220 12.68 -5.51 12.16
#